data_AF-A0A2N2M8Z7-F1
#
_entry.id   AF-A0A2N2M8Z7-F1
#
_cell.length_a   1.000
_cell.length_b   1.000
_cell.length_c   1.000
_cell.angle_alpha   90.00
_cell.angle_beta   90.00
_cell.angle_gamma   90.00
#
_symmetry.space_group_name_H-M   'P 1'
#
loop_
_entity.id
_entity.type
_entity.pdbx_description
1 polymer ?
#
loop_
_entity_poly.entity_id
_entity_poly.type
_entity_poly.pdbx_seq_one_letter_code
_entity_poly.pdbx_strand_id
1 'polypeptide(L)'
;IVPIFTNVIFDTSQVHANTIFKDMFQWLEGIYQTILDHPEVLFILRAHPDEGRKGKESRESVSDWVRNRGLLRLSNLVFIDSNEFVSSYELIRLSHFVMNYNSTIGLEATLLGRPVLTAGKARYTQIPTTFFPARKADYFDLLEKFLKADEIEVPEEFMHNARRFLYAQLFLTSLPFGDFLKDDGVWKGYVTLKDFQVQALLPKNSETIQILTDGILRRKEFLRVP
;
A
#
# COMPACT_ATOMS: atom_id res chain seq x y z
N ILE A 1 -16.90 4.87 10.49
CA ILE A 1 -15.93 5.74 9.76
C ILE A 1 -15.39 5.00 8.54
N VAL A 2 -15.00 5.73 7.49
CA VAL A 2 -14.38 5.17 6.28
C VAL A 2 -13.04 5.88 6.02
N PRO A 3 -11.90 5.31 6.42
CA PRO A 3 -10.59 5.86 6.09
C PRO A 3 -10.26 5.67 4.61
N ILE A 4 -9.71 6.72 4.01
CA ILE A 4 -9.23 6.80 2.63
C ILE A 4 -7.72 7.04 2.70
N PHE A 5 -6.93 6.03 2.33
CA PHE A 5 -5.47 6.13 2.34
C PHE A 5 -4.92 6.45 0.94
N THR A 6 -4.13 7.51 0.85
CA THR A 6 -3.41 7.90 -0.37
C THR A 6 -2.02 7.25 -0.44
N ASN A 7 -1.37 7.43 -1.60
CA ASN A 7 -0.02 6.95 -1.90
C ASN A 7 0.93 8.13 -2.12
N VAL A 8 2.24 7.88 -2.00
CA VAL A 8 3.25 8.84 -2.44
C VAL A 8 3.16 9.01 -3.96
N ILE A 9 3.03 10.26 -4.40
CA ILE A 9 2.67 10.64 -5.77
C ILE A 9 3.75 10.29 -6.80
N PHE A 10 5.01 10.26 -6.39
CA PHE A 10 6.15 9.91 -7.26
C PHE A 10 6.58 8.44 -7.17
N ASP A 11 5.77 7.58 -6.54
CA ASP A 11 6.10 6.17 -6.48
C ASP A 11 6.08 5.58 -7.89
N THR A 12 7.23 5.08 -8.36
CA THR A 12 7.39 4.48 -9.70
C THR A 12 6.48 3.27 -9.91
N SER A 13 5.92 2.69 -8.84
CA SER A 13 4.90 1.65 -8.94
C SER A 13 3.55 2.15 -9.47
N GLN A 14 3.29 3.47 -9.50
CA GLN A 14 2.01 4.03 -9.96
C GLN A 14 1.75 3.82 -11.46
N VAL A 15 2.79 3.74 -12.30
CA VAL A 15 2.61 3.58 -13.76
C VAL A 15 1.80 2.32 -14.12
N HIS A 16 1.93 1.26 -13.31
CA HIS A 16 1.20 0.01 -13.50
C HIS A 16 -0.06 -0.09 -12.61
N ALA A 17 -0.28 0.88 -11.73
CA ALA A 17 -1.39 0.90 -10.78
C ALA A 17 -2.69 1.42 -11.41
N ASN A 18 -2.56 2.36 -12.35
CA ASN A 18 -3.65 3.14 -12.92
C ASN A 18 -4.48 2.31 -13.93
N THR A 19 -5.25 1.37 -13.41
CA THR A 19 -6.04 0.40 -14.18
C THR A 19 -7.54 0.71 -14.18
N ILE A 20 -8.08 1.22 -13.07
CA ILE A 20 -9.49 1.64 -12.94
C ILE A 20 -9.63 3.15 -13.18
N PHE A 21 -8.71 3.94 -12.64
CA PHE A 21 -8.66 5.40 -12.74
C PHE A 21 -7.36 5.84 -13.40
N LYS A 22 -7.36 7.01 -14.06
CA LYS A 22 -6.17 7.55 -14.74
C LYS A 22 -5.00 7.79 -13.79
N ASP A 23 -5.31 8.19 -12.55
CA ASP A 23 -4.38 8.40 -11.45
C ASP A 23 -5.18 8.48 -10.13
N MET A 24 -4.45 8.62 -9.02
CA MET A 24 -5.03 8.72 -7.67
C MET A 24 -5.91 9.96 -7.49
N PHE A 25 -5.55 11.11 -8.08
CA PHE A 25 -6.35 12.32 -7.95
C PHE A 25 -7.68 12.18 -8.69
N GLN A 26 -7.71 11.58 -9.88
CA GLN A 26 -8.95 11.28 -10.60
C GLN A 26 -9.85 10.28 -9.84
N TRP A 27 -9.27 9.42 -9.01
CA TRP A 27 -10.02 8.61 -8.06
C TRP A 27 -10.61 9.46 -6.92
N LEU A 28 -9.80 10.31 -6.29
CA LEU A 28 -10.25 11.21 -5.22
C LEU A 28 -11.35 12.19 -5.68
N GLU A 29 -11.22 12.74 -6.89
CA GLU A 29 -12.28 13.54 -7.54
C GLU A 29 -13.53 12.70 -7.77
N GLY A 30 -13.36 11.44 -8.17
CA GLY A 30 -14.47 10.53 -8.44
C GLY A 30 -15.32 10.22 -7.20
N ILE A 31 -14.71 10.12 -6.03
CA ILE A 31 -15.40 9.83 -4.77
C ILE A 31 -15.93 11.10 -4.08
N TYR A 32 -15.61 12.30 -4.59
CA TYR A 32 -16.04 13.56 -3.98
C TYR A 32 -17.57 13.65 -3.86
N GLN A 33 -18.29 13.28 -4.92
CA GLN A 33 -19.76 13.30 -4.90
C GLN A 33 -20.32 12.29 -3.89
N THR A 34 -19.72 11.10 -3.80
CA THR A 34 -20.10 10.10 -2.78
C THR A 34 -19.94 10.63 -1.36
N ILE A 35 -18.89 11.41 -1.08
CA ILE A 35 -18.72 12.04 0.23
C ILE A 35 -19.88 13.02 0.50
N LEU A 36 -20.30 13.80 -0.48
CA LEU A 36 -21.43 14.74 -0.32
C LEU A 36 -22.77 14.02 -0.13
N ASP A 37 -22.98 12.92 -0.84
CA ASP A 37 -24.25 12.18 -0.85
C ASP A 37 -24.47 11.35 0.43
N HIS A 38 -23.40 11.15 1.23
CA HIS A 38 -23.42 10.40 2.49
C HIS A 38 -23.01 11.25 3.70
N PRO A 39 -23.80 12.28 4.08
CA PRO A 39 -23.50 13.15 5.22
C PRO A 39 -23.48 12.41 6.57
N GLU A 40 -24.09 11.22 6.65
CA GLU A 40 -24.10 10.34 7.82
C GLU A 40 -22.78 9.57 8.02
N VAL A 41 -21.94 9.47 6.99
CA VAL A 41 -20.67 8.74 7.03
C VAL A 41 -19.52 9.69 7.28
N LEU A 42 -18.73 9.43 8.33
CA LEU A 42 -17.46 10.13 8.56
C LEU A 42 -16.34 9.52 7.72
N PHE A 43 -15.91 10.24 6.69
CA PHE A 43 -14.74 9.91 5.88
C PHE A 43 -13.47 10.50 6.50
N ILE A 44 -12.37 9.74 6.44
CA ILE A 44 -11.07 10.19 6.95
C ILE A 44 -10.04 10.08 5.82
N LEU A 45 -9.76 11.19 5.14
CA LEU A 45 -8.74 11.24 4.10
C LEU A 45 -7.38 11.45 4.75
N ARG A 46 -6.48 10.49 4.58
CA ARG A 46 -5.13 10.54 5.15
C ARG A 46 -4.08 10.60 4.05
N ALA A 47 -3.33 11.69 4.04
CA ALA A 47 -2.14 11.83 3.20
C ALA A 47 -1.03 10.87 3.63
N HIS A 48 -0.18 10.44 2.70
CA HIS A 48 0.90 9.53 3.03
C HIS A 48 2.00 10.27 3.81
N PRO A 49 2.52 9.74 4.95
CA PRO A 49 3.50 10.47 5.78
C PRO A 49 4.77 10.92 5.05
N ASP A 50 5.21 10.13 4.07
CA ASP A 50 6.38 10.45 3.25
C ASP A 50 6.17 11.57 2.22
N GLU A 51 4.94 12.06 1.98
CA GLU A 51 4.70 13.22 1.08
C GLU A 51 5.34 14.50 1.61
N GLY A 52 5.39 14.68 2.93
CA GLY A 52 5.97 15.85 3.60
C GLY A 52 7.45 15.71 3.96
N ARG A 53 8.12 14.62 3.56
CA ARG A 53 9.53 14.38 3.92
C ARG A 53 10.44 15.33 3.13
N LYS A 54 11.26 16.13 3.85
CA LYS A 54 12.25 17.04 3.25
C LYS A 54 13.10 16.32 2.19
N GLY A 55 13.13 16.88 0.98
CA GLY A 55 13.84 16.29 -0.18
C GLY A 55 13.01 15.31 -1.03
N LYS A 56 11.76 15.04 -0.66
CA LYS A 56 10.77 14.26 -1.44
C LYS A 56 9.44 15.00 -1.65
N GLU A 57 9.47 16.33 -1.50
CA GLU A 57 8.29 17.19 -1.54
C GLU A 57 7.58 17.09 -2.90
N SER A 58 6.26 16.94 -2.87
CA SER A 58 5.45 16.88 -4.09
C SER A 58 5.19 18.26 -4.69
N ARG A 59 5.22 18.32 -6.03
CA ARG A 59 4.81 19.51 -6.80
C ARG A 59 3.28 19.67 -6.80
N GLU A 60 2.57 18.57 -6.57
CA GLU A 60 1.13 18.51 -6.33
C GLU A 60 0.95 17.59 -5.12
N SER A 61 0.69 18.12 -3.92
CA SER A 61 0.49 17.29 -2.72
C SER A 61 -1.00 16.98 -2.50
N VAL A 62 -1.32 15.91 -1.75
CA VAL A 62 -2.71 15.66 -1.34
C VAL A 62 -3.24 16.85 -0.52
N SER A 63 -2.40 17.47 0.32
CA SER A 63 -2.75 18.65 1.11
C SER A 63 -3.18 19.83 0.24
N ASP A 64 -2.46 20.11 -0.85
CA ASP A 64 -2.83 21.17 -1.80
C ASP A 64 -4.11 20.84 -2.56
N TRP A 65 -4.29 19.57 -2.95
CA TRP A 65 -5.51 19.11 -3.60
C TRP A 65 -6.74 19.31 -2.71
N VAL A 66 -6.66 18.88 -1.44
CA VAL A 66 -7.73 19.04 -0.44
C VAL A 66 -8.08 20.53 -0.23
N ARG A 67 -7.08 21.40 -0.12
CA ARG A 67 -7.28 22.85 0.02
C ARG A 67 -7.95 23.45 -1.21
N ASN A 68 -7.42 23.18 -2.41
CA ASN A 68 -7.89 23.77 -3.67
C ASN A 68 -9.32 23.36 -4.02
N ARG A 69 -9.72 22.15 -3.61
CA ARG A 69 -11.08 21.63 -3.83
C ARG A 69 -12.06 21.97 -2.70
N GLY A 70 -11.60 22.63 -1.64
CA GLY A 70 -12.46 23.04 -0.54
C GLY A 70 -12.99 21.89 0.32
N LEU A 71 -12.33 20.73 0.29
CA LEU A 71 -12.75 19.53 1.04
C LEU A 71 -12.76 19.76 2.55
N LEU A 72 -11.94 20.69 3.06
CA LEU A 72 -11.90 21.06 4.48
C LEU A 72 -13.20 21.71 4.98
N ARG A 73 -14.13 22.07 4.07
CA ARG A 73 -15.43 22.66 4.44
C ARG A 73 -16.51 21.59 4.67
N LEU A 74 -16.26 20.34 4.31
CA LEU A 74 -17.23 19.25 4.44
C LEU A 74 -17.26 18.77 5.89
N SER A 75 -18.44 18.80 6.52
CA SER A 75 -18.58 18.43 7.93
C SER A 75 -18.39 16.93 8.20
N ASN A 76 -18.51 16.10 7.16
CA ASN A 76 -18.39 14.66 7.22
C ASN A 76 -17.06 14.13 6.67
N LEU A 77 -16.07 15.02 6.47
CA LEU A 77 -14.73 14.65 6.03
C LEU A 77 -13.67 15.25 6.97
N VAL A 78 -12.81 14.38 7.51
CA VAL A 78 -11.61 14.78 8.24
C VAL A 78 -10.39 14.54 7.37
N PHE A 79 -9.58 15.57 7.16
CA PHE A 79 -8.28 15.44 6.52
C PHE A 79 -7.18 15.30 7.58
N ILE A 80 -6.30 14.31 7.41
CA ILE A 80 -5.09 14.11 8.20
C ILE A 80 -3.91 14.30 7.26
N ASP A 81 -3.14 15.37 7.48
CA ASP A 81 -1.96 15.70 6.69
C ASP A 81 -0.79 14.74 6.98
N SER A 82 0.18 14.73 6.07
CA SER A 82 1.39 13.91 6.10
C SER A 82 2.26 14.10 7.35
N ASN A 83 2.19 15.26 8.00
CA ASN A 83 2.96 15.59 9.21
C ASN A 83 2.21 15.26 10.51
N GLU A 84 0.96 14.80 10.43
CA GLU A 84 0.15 14.48 11.60
C GLU A 84 0.37 13.03 12.06
N PHE A 85 0.72 12.87 13.34
CA PHE A 85 1.02 11.58 13.94
C PHE A 85 -0.25 10.87 14.42
N VAL A 86 -1.01 10.32 13.47
CA VAL A 86 -2.14 9.42 13.75
C VAL A 86 -1.75 7.98 13.45
N SER A 87 -2.26 7.00 14.20
CA SER A 87 -2.03 5.57 13.88
C SER A 87 -2.97 5.11 12.76
N SER A 88 -2.42 4.65 11.63
CA SER A 88 -3.24 4.06 10.56
C SER A 88 -3.98 2.80 11.04
N TYR A 89 -3.36 2.03 11.94
CA TYR A 89 -3.97 0.81 12.49
C TYR A 89 -5.18 1.11 13.37
N GLU A 90 -5.19 2.21 14.12
CA GLU A 90 -6.38 2.61 14.88
C GLU A 90 -7.53 3.02 13.96
N LEU A 91 -7.22 3.75 12.88
CA LEU A 91 -8.22 4.08 11.85
C LEU A 91 -8.82 2.82 11.22
N ILE A 92 -7.98 1.82 10.90
CA ILE A 92 -8.43 0.53 10.37
C ILE A 92 -9.31 -0.20 11.39
N ARG A 93 -8.89 -0.28 12.66
CA ARG A 93 -9.65 -0.98 13.72
C ARG A 93 -11.02 -0.36 13.95
N LEU A 94 -11.17 0.95 13.81
CA LEU A 94 -12.44 1.66 13.98
C LEU A 94 -13.28 1.72 12.70
N SER A 95 -12.71 1.32 11.55
CA SER A 95 -13.37 1.43 10.25
C SER A 95 -14.50 0.43 10.03
N HIS A 96 -15.52 0.88 9.28
CA HIS A 96 -16.53 -0.01 8.71
C HIS A 96 -15.93 -0.77 7.51
N PHE A 97 -15.26 -0.05 6.61
CA PHE A 97 -14.34 -0.59 5.61
C PHE A 97 -13.27 0.46 5.30
N VAL A 98 -12.20 0.02 4.64
CA VAL A 98 -11.06 0.85 4.23
C VAL A 98 -11.09 1.09 2.73
N MET A 99 -10.77 2.31 2.31
CA MET A 99 -10.49 2.64 0.92
C MET A 99 -9.01 2.96 0.75
N ASN A 100 -8.39 2.46 -0.32
CA ASN A 100 -7.04 2.82 -0.66
C ASN A 100 -6.83 2.82 -2.18
N TYR A 101 -5.82 3.57 -2.65
CA TYR A 101 -5.45 3.51 -4.06
C TYR A 101 -4.67 2.22 -4.35
N ASN A 102 -3.37 2.17 -4.04
CA ASN A 102 -2.56 0.95 -4.19
C ASN A 102 -1.53 0.77 -3.05
N SER A 103 -1.72 1.47 -1.92
CA SER A 103 -0.85 1.42 -0.74
C SER A 103 -0.86 0.05 -0.06
N THR A 104 0.28 -0.37 0.50
CA THR A 104 0.41 -1.64 1.25
C THR A 104 -0.51 -1.70 2.46
N ILE A 105 -0.97 -0.54 2.95
CA ILE A 105 -1.93 -0.45 4.05
C ILE A 105 -3.23 -1.23 3.74
N GLY A 106 -3.59 -1.42 2.47
CA GLY A 106 -4.73 -2.26 2.08
C GLY A 106 -4.51 -3.75 2.36
N LEU A 107 -3.29 -4.25 2.15
CA LEU A 107 -2.91 -5.62 2.54
C LEU A 107 -2.96 -5.78 4.06
N GLU A 108 -2.45 -4.78 4.78
CA GLU A 108 -2.42 -4.78 6.24
C GLU A 108 -3.84 -4.72 6.85
N ALA A 109 -4.73 -3.92 6.27
CA ALA A 109 -6.14 -3.86 6.66
C ALA A 109 -6.86 -5.20 6.44
N THR A 110 -6.57 -5.88 5.33
CA THR A 110 -7.06 -7.24 5.06
C THR A 110 -6.59 -8.23 6.13
N LEU A 111 -5.32 -8.17 6.50
CA LEU A 111 -4.75 -9.03 7.57
C LEU A 111 -5.36 -8.76 8.94
N LEU A 112 -5.89 -7.55 9.16
CA LEU A 112 -6.66 -7.17 10.34
C LEU A 112 -8.15 -7.51 10.23
N GLY A 113 -8.58 -8.22 9.18
CA GLY A 113 -9.95 -8.67 8.98
C GLY A 113 -10.92 -7.56 8.57
N ARG A 114 -10.42 -6.43 8.05
CA ARG A 114 -11.27 -5.34 7.59
C ARG A 114 -11.55 -5.45 6.08
N PRO A 115 -12.77 -5.15 5.62
CA PRO A 115 -13.05 -5.03 4.20
C PRO A 115 -12.23 -3.90 3.59
N VAL A 116 -11.64 -4.13 2.42
CA VAL A 116 -10.80 -3.15 1.73
C VAL A 116 -11.27 -3.00 0.29
N LEU A 117 -11.67 -1.78 -0.07
CA LEU A 117 -12.00 -1.39 -1.43
C LEU A 117 -10.82 -0.68 -2.08
N THR A 118 -10.14 -1.39 -2.97
CA THR A 118 -8.92 -0.93 -3.63
C THR A 118 -9.26 -0.27 -4.98
N ALA A 119 -8.69 0.91 -5.24
CA ALA A 119 -8.97 1.70 -6.46
C ALA A 119 -7.87 1.61 -7.54
N GLY A 120 -6.69 1.11 -7.19
CA GLY A 120 -5.54 0.96 -8.08
C GLY A 120 -4.91 -0.43 -7.94
N LYS A 121 -4.31 -0.93 -9.03
CA LYS A 121 -3.61 -2.22 -9.01
C LYS A 121 -2.42 -2.13 -8.06
N ALA A 122 -2.36 -3.03 -7.08
CA ALA A 122 -1.25 -3.16 -6.15
C ALA A 122 -0.53 -4.50 -6.37
N ARG A 123 0.65 -4.68 -5.77
CA ARG A 123 1.39 -5.95 -5.88
C ARG A 123 0.58 -7.15 -5.37
N TYR A 124 -0.22 -6.92 -4.33
CA TYR A 124 -1.04 -7.94 -3.68
C TYR A 124 -2.36 -8.22 -4.43
N THR A 125 -2.84 -7.33 -5.30
CA THR A 125 -4.10 -7.52 -6.05
C THR A 125 -3.96 -8.43 -7.27
N GLN A 126 -2.83 -9.13 -7.43
CA GLN A 126 -2.64 -10.15 -8.46
C GLN A 126 -3.36 -11.47 -8.12
N ILE A 127 -3.73 -11.63 -6.85
CA ILE A 127 -4.59 -12.71 -6.34
C ILE A 127 -5.68 -12.08 -5.47
N PRO A 128 -6.84 -12.76 -5.27
CA PRO A 128 -7.93 -12.23 -4.45
C PRO A 128 -7.47 -11.94 -3.02
N THR A 129 -7.37 -10.67 -2.68
CA THR A 129 -6.86 -10.17 -1.38
C THR A 129 -7.66 -8.99 -0.86
N THR A 130 -8.25 -8.20 -1.77
CA THR A 130 -9.11 -7.07 -1.46
C THR A 130 -10.23 -7.02 -2.48
N PHE A 131 -11.27 -6.25 -2.21
CA PHE A 131 -12.26 -5.92 -3.22
C PHE A 131 -11.63 -4.99 -4.24
N PHE A 132 -11.31 -5.54 -5.42
CA PHE A 132 -10.65 -4.82 -6.51
C PHE A 132 -11.44 -5.02 -7.81
N PRO A 133 -12.47 -4.20 -8.06
CA PRO A 133 -13.32 -4.32 -9.24
C PRO A 133 -12.56 -3.97 -10.52
N ALA A 134 -13.02 -4.50 -11.66
CA ALA A 134 -12.30 -4.34 -12.93
C ALA A 134 -12.57 -3.00 -13.65
N ARG A 135 -13.69 -2.32 -13.33
CA ARG A 135 -14.12 -1.09 -14.02
C ARG A 135 -14.54 -0.01 -13.03
N LYS A 136 -14.46 1.24 -13.48
CA LYS A 136 -14.88 2.42 -12.70
C LYS A 136 -16.34 2.33 -12.24
N ALA A 137 -17.26 1.87 -13.09
CA ALA A 137 -18.67 1.70 -12.71
C ALA A 137 -18.82 0.67 -11.58
N ASP A 138 -18.19 -0.50 -11.71
CA ASP A 138 -18.22 -1.55 -10.70
C ASP A 138 -17.61 -1.10 -9.36
N TYR A 139 -16.63 -0.19 -9.40
CA TYR A 139 -16.06 0.44 -8.22
C TYR A 139 -17.10 1.27 -7.44
N PHE A 140 -17.84 2.13 -8.14
CA PHE A 140 -18.86 2.96 -7.48
C PHE A 140 -20.07 2.15 -7.04
N ASP A 141 -20.50 1.16 -7.82
CA ASP A 141 -21.56 0.25 -7.42
C ASP A 141 -21.21 -0.50 -6.13
N LEU A 142 -19.95 -0.90 -5.97
CA LEU A 142 -19.49 -1.58 -4.77
C LEU A 142 -19.30 -0.63 -3.58
N LEU A 143 -18.78 0.57 -3.83
CA LEU A 143 -18.67 1.63 -2.82
C LEU A 143 -20.05 1.96 -2.23
N GLU A 144 -21.06 2.15 -3.07
CA GLU A 144 -22.43 2.44 -2.66
C GLU A 144 -23.03 1.31 -1.81
N LYS A 145 -22.79 0.05 -2.21
CA LYS A 145 -23.20 -1.13 -1.43
C LYS A 145 -22.54 -1.16 -0.07
N PHE A 146 -21.24 -0.87 0.01
CA PHE A 146 -20.49 -0.85 1.27
C PHE A 146 -20.97 0.26 2.20
N LEU A 147 -21.31 1.43 1.68
CA LEU A 147 -21.80 2.55 2.49
C LEU A 147 -23.20 2.29 3.09
N LYS A 148 -24.01 1.47 2.43
CA LYS A 148 -25.38 1.12 2.87
C LYS A 148 -25.47 -0.14 3.71
N ALA A 149 -24.43 -0.97 3.73
CA ALA A 149 -24.46 -2.24 4.43
C ALA A 149 -24.19 -2.04 5.93
N ASP A 150 -24.92 -2.76 6.79
CA ASP A 150 -24.60 -2.79 8.22
C ASP A 150 -23.30 -3.58 8.48
N GLU A 151 -23.09 -4.64 7.70
CA GLU A 151 -21.91 -5.50 7.74
C GLU A 151 -21.47 -5.88 6.32
N ILE A 152 -20.15 -6.00 6.11
CA ILE A 152 -19.56 -6.39 4.83
C ILE A 152 -18.84 -7.72 5.04
N GLU A 153 -19.35 -8.77 4.41
CA GLU A 153 -18.73 -10.09 4.44
C GLU A 153 -17.42 -10.07 3.63
N VAL A 154 -16.31 -10.43 4.29
CA VAL A 154 -15.00 -10.55 3.65
C VAL A 154 -14.74 -12.03 3.34
N PRO A 155 -14.47 -12.39 2.07
CA PRO A 155 -14.12 -13.77 1.74
C PRO A 155 -12.90 -14.26 2.53
N GLU A 156 -12.98 -15.45 3.14
CA GLU A 156 -11.87 -16.02 3.91
C GLU A 156 -10.58 -16.15 3.08
N GLU A 157 -10.72 -16.37 1.76
CA GLU A 157 -9.60 -16.44 0.83
C GLU A 157 -8.75 -15.16 0.81
N PHE A 158 -9.34 -13.98 1.09
CA PHE A 158 -8.60 -12.72 1.08
C PHE A 158 -7.52 -12.72 2.16
N MET A 159 -7.88 -13.14 3.38
CA MET A 159 -6.93 -13.21 4.49
C MET A 159 -5.86 -14.28 4.24
N HIS A 160 -6.25 -15.42 3.68
CA HIS A 160 -5.32 -16.50 3.34
C HIS A 160 -4.31 -16.08 2.27
N ASN A 161 -4.79 -15.47 1.18
CA ASN A 161 -3.95 -14.96 0.11
C ASN A 161 -3.09 -13.79 0.57
N ALA A 162 -3.60 -12.92 1.45
CA ALA A 162 -2.81 -11.84 2.03
C ALA A 162 -1.62 -12.38 2.83
N ARG A 163 -1.83 -13.42 3.65
CA ARG A 163 -0.76 -14.11 4.39
C ARG A 163 0.23 -14.78 3.46
N ARG A 164 -0.24 -15.50 2.43
CA ARG A 164 0.63 -16.14 1.43
C ARG A 164 1.48 -15.13 0.67
N PHE A 165 0.86 -14.05 0.21
CA PHE A 165 1.55 -12.97 -0.49
C PHE A 165 2.62 -12.34 0.39
N LEU A 166 2.28 -11.98 1.62
CA LEU A 166 3.23 -11.38 2.56
C LEU A 166 4.38 -12.34 2.89
N TYR A 167 4.07 -13.63 3.12
CA TYR A 167 5.08 -14.66 3.35
C TYR A 167 6.03 -14.79 2.15
N ALA A 168 5.49 -14.90 0.94
CA ALA A 168 6.30 -14.99 -0.27
C ALA A 168 7.19 -13.75 -0.44
N GLN A 169 6.64 -12.56 -0.22
CA GLN A 169 7.37 -11.31 -0.32
C GLN A 169 8.53 -11.23 0.69
N LEU A 170 8.28 -11.61 1.95
CA LEU A 170 9.26 -11.45 3.03
C LEU A 170 10.28 -12.59 3.09
N PHE A 171 9.89 -13.82 2.77
CA PHE A 171 10.71 -15.01 3.02
C PHE A 171 11.17 -15.73 1.77
N LEU A 172 10.46 -15.61 0.64
CA LEU A 172 10.84 -16.28 -0.61
C LEU A 172 11.59 -15.35 -1.56
N THR A 173 11.10 -14.12 -1.76
CA THR A 173 11.70 -13.18 -2.73
C THR A 173 12.74 -12.25 -2.12
N SER A 174 12.71 -12.03 -0.80
CA SER A 174 13.67 -11.15 -0.12
C SER A 174 14.92 -11.95 0.26
N LEU A 175 15.98 -11.80 -0.53
CA LEU A 175 17.25 -12.49 -0.27
C LEU A 175 18.00 -11.79 0.88
N PRO A 176 18.38 -12.52 1.95
CA PRO A 176 19.07 -11.92 3.08
C PRO A 176 20.52 -11.58 2.73
N PHE A 177 20.90 -10.32 2.92
CA PHE A 177 22.29 -9.84 2.81
C PHE A 177 22.91 -9.52 4.16
N GLY A 178 22.30 -10.00 5.25
CA GLY A 178 22.73 -9.70 6.62
C GLY A 178 24.19 -10.10 6.91
N ASP A 179 24.73 -11.10 6.24
CA ASP A 179 26.14 -11.50 6.40
C ASP A 179 27.13 -10.52 5.77
N PHE A 180 26.67 -9.73 4.79
CA PHE A 180 27.51 -8.83 3.99
C PHE A 180 27.25 -7.36 4.29
N LEU A 181 26.07 -7.02 4.84
CA LEU A 181 25.63 -5.66 5.07
C LEU A 181 25.41 -5.40 6.56
N LYS A 182 25.74 -4.19 7.00
CA LYS A 182 25.43 -3.64 8.32
C LYS A 182 24.86 -2.24 8.17
N ASP A 183 24.13 -1.76 9.17
CA ASP A 183 23.71 -0.36 9.22
C ASP A 183 24.93 0.57 9.10
N ASP A 184 24.78 1.66 8.34
CA ASP A 184 25.85 2.63 8.16
C ASP A 184 26.08 3.51 9.43
N GLY A 185 25.13 3.51 10.35
CA GLY A 185 25.15 4.30 11.59
C GLY A 185 24.91 5.80 11.39
N VAL A 186 24.71 6.25 10.16
CA VAL A 186 24.54 7.67 9.79
C VAL A 186 23.09 7.94 9.40
N TRP A 187 22.52 7.14 8.50
CA TRP A 187 21.17 7.33 7.98
C TRP A 187 20.31 6.10 8.27
N LYS A 188 19.15 6.29 8.91
CA LYS A 188 18.23 5.18 9.21
C LYS A 188 17.82 4.46 7.92
N GLY A 189 18.07 3.16 7.86
CA GLY A 189 17.74 2.29 6.73
C GLY A 189 18.81 2.24 5.63
N TYR A 190 19.93 2.96 5.79
CA TYR A 190 21.08 2.84 4.90
C TYR A 190 22.07 1.81 5.46
N VAL A 191 22.72 1.11 4.53
CA VAL A 191 23.61 0.00 4.84
C VAL A 191 24.96 0.19 4.16
N THR A 192 26.00 -0.32 4.79
CA THR A 192 27.36 -0.40 4.26
C THR A 192 27.87 -1.84 4.32
N LEU A 193 28.96 -2.12 3.60
CA LEU A 193 29.59 -3.43 3.62
C LEU A 193 30.18 -3.73 5.01
N LYS A 194 29.98 -4.96 5.46
CA LYS A 194 30.76 -5.56 6.54
C LYS A 194 32.17 -5.84 6.04
N ASP A 195 33.09 -6.02 6.99
CA ASP A 195 34.38 -6.63 6.68
C ASP A 195 34.19 -8.15 6.60
N PHE A 196 34.40 -8.74 5.43
CA PHE A 196 34.26 -10.17 5.20
C PHE A 196 35.28 -10.64 4.16
N GLN A 197 35.70 -11.90 4.28
CA GLN A 197 36.60 -12.53 3.32
C GLN A 197 35.90 -12.77 1.98
N VAL A 198 36.57 -12.50 0.86
CA VAL A 198 35.99 -12.65 -0.50
C VAL A 198 35.42 -14.05 -0.74
N GLN A 199 36.00 -15.08 -0.11
CA GLN A 199 35.53 -16.46 -0.21
C GLN A 199 34.10 -16.65 0.33
N ALA A 200 33.59 -15.75 1.18
CA ALA A 200 32.19 -15.77 1.63
C ALA A 200 31.20 -15.51 0.48
N LEU A 201 31.65 -14.86 -0.61
CA LEU A 201 30.88 -14.65 -1.83
C LEU A 201 30.93 -15.84 -2.81
N LEU A 202 31.37 -17.02 -2.37
CA LEU A 202 31.26 -18.22 -3.19
C LEU A 202 29.87 -18.85 -2.99
N PRO A 203 29.19 -19.33 -4.06
CA PRO A 203 27.88 -19.97 -3.95
C PRO A 203 27.77 -21.06 -2.88
N LYS A 204 28.83 -21.85 -2.69
CA LYS A 204 28.88 -22.91 -1.67
C LYS A 204 28.86 -22.42 -0.21
N ASN A 205 29.10 -21.12 0.00
CA ASN A 205 29.26 -20.52 1.32
C ASN A 205 28.09 -19.57 1.67
N SER A 206 27.17 -19.30 0.74
CA SER A 206 26.01 -18.43 0.99
C SER A 206 24.84 -18.80 0.07
N GLU A 207 23.70 -19.11 0.69
CA GLU A 207 22.44 -19.40 -0.01
C GLU A 207 22.05 -18.24 -0.95
N THR A 208 22.10 -17.00 -0.45
CA THR A 208 21.80 -15.78 -1.22
C THR A 208 22.66 -15.68 -2.47
N ILE A 209 23.98 -15.90 -2.32
CA ILE A 209 24.91 -15.83 -3.45
C ILE A 209 24.67 -16.97 -4.44
N GLN A 210 24.33 -18.16 -3.95
CA GLN A 210 23.97 -19.28 -4.80
C GLN A 210 22.72 -18.97 -5.63
N ILE A 211 21.67 -18.46 -5.01
CA ILE A 211 20.42 -18.07 -5.70
C ILE A 211 20.69 -17.02 -6.77
N LEU A 212 21.46 -15.97 -6.43
CA LEU A 212 21.84 -14.93 -7.40
C LEU A 212 22.65 -15.49 -8.57
N THR A 213 23.65 -16.31 -8.28
CA THR A 213 24.53 -16.91 -9.29
C THR A 213 23.74 -17.82 -10.23
N ASP A 214 22.87 -18.67 -9.68
CA ASP A 214 22.00 -19.54 -10.46
C ASP A 214 20.98 -18.75 -11.28
N GLY A 215 20.40 -17.69 -10.72
CA GLY A 215 19.47 -16.82 -11.44
C GLY A 215 20.13 -16.11 -12.63
N ILE A 216 21.33 -15.56 -12.42
CA ILE A 216 22.07 -14.83 -13.47
C ILE A 216 22.64 -15.79 -14.53
N LEU A 217 23.35 -16.85 -14.12
CA LEU A 217 24.09 -17.70 -15.06
C LEU A 217 23.24 -18.80 -15.69
N ARG A 218 22.21 -19.27 -14.99
CA ARG A 218 21.40 -20.43 -15.40
C ARG A 218 19.94 -20.08 -15.64
N ARG A 219 19.55 -18.80 -15.53
CA ARG A 219 18.17 -18.31 -15.71
C ARG A 219 17.17 -19.01 -14.78
N LYS A 220 17.60 -19.36 -13.57
CA LYS A 220 16.69 -19.86 -12.53
C LYS A 220 15.94 -18.70 -11.85
N GLU A 221 14.92 -19.02 -11.09
CA GLU A 221 14.18 -18.03 -10.29
C GLU A 221 15.03 -17.52 -9.12
N PHE A 222 14.86 -16.24 -8.76
CA PHE A 222 15.51 -15.61 -7.61
C PHE A 222 14.71 -15.84 -6.32
N LEU A 223 14.47 -17.10 -6.00
CA LEU A 223 13.63 -17.50 -4.87
C LEU A 223 14.43 -18.34 -3.87
N ARG A 224 14.16 -18.10 -2.59
CA ARG A 224 14.55 -19.02 -1.51
C ARG A 224 13.66 -20.24 -1.55
N VAL A 225 14.23 -21.40 -1.28
CA VAL A 225 13.46 -22.64 -1.16
C VAL A 225 12.94 -22.70 0.29
N PRO A 226 11.62 -22.83 0.51
CA PRO A 226 11.03 -22.91 1.85
C PRO A 226 11.45 -24.18 2.61
#